data_AF-A0AAF0ZYC3-F1
#
_entry.id   AF-A0AAF0ZYC3-F1
#
_cell.length_a   1.000
_cell.length_b   1.000
_cell.length_c   1.000
_cell.angle_alpha   90.00
_cell.angle_beta   90.00
_cell.angle_gamma   90.00
#
_symmetry.space_group_name_H-M   'P 1'
#
loop_
_entity.id
_entity.type
_entity.pdbx_description
1 polymer ?
#
loop_
_entity_poly.entity_id
_entity_poly.type
_entity_poly.pdbx_seq_one_letter_code
_entity_poly.pdbx_strand_id
1 'polypeptide(L)'
;MIFHQAVRSVLAPRRGAAARDGSEDGLTFAFRFTDATVSISNQGVDLIRQGWGKRGSNVLQEGYGTSAILPEQGIYLAASIYRPVLQFTDKVASMLPQKYSQLGNDGLLAFVENFVKDHFLPAMFVDYRKAVQQAISSKSLYMLHSMLANEIYRSCNVQYLLVKTQVLSVCPAAFRPRSHAVTSYTPLIEKGRPILQGLLAIDFLAKEVLGWAQAMPKFAVALVNYVQTFLERTYERCRTSYMEAVLEKQSYMLIGRHDIENLMRRDPASACLPCSTGELNAENGAANGESSEVEMEISDALLNLRPIRQENLIRDDNKLILLASLSDSLEYIADSIERQLFSDANYRLGKICHSTSNQVEDNGGQKAPKHSRTSSMPPKDLASFAEEYRKLAIDCLKVLRVEMQLETIFHLQEMTSKEFLDDQDAEEPDDYIISITSLITRRDEEMAPFIAGSRRNYIFGGICSVASNGSIKALADLKSINLFGVQQICRNSIALEQALAAIPSIDGEAVQLRLDHVRTYYELLNMPFEALLAFIAEHENLFSFAEYSHLLKVQVPGREIPADAHDRVAEVLPR
;
A
#
# COMPACT_ATOMS: atom_id res chain seq x y z
N MET A 1 1.27 33.45 -28.35
CA MET A 1 1.55 34.89 -28.61
C MET A 1 2.66 35.50 -27.77
N ILE A 2 2.86 35.06 -26.51
CA ILE A 2 3.89 35.61 -25.60
C ILE A 2 5.33 35.35 -26.11
N PHE A 3 5.59 34.18 -26.71
CA PHE A 3 6.91 33.85 -27.30
C PHE A 3 7.25 34.72 -28.53
N HIS A 4 6.24 35.21 -29.26
CA HIS A 4 6.44 36.00 -30.49
C HIS A 4 6.68 37.49 -30.21
N GLN A 5 6.31 37.96 -29.01
CA GLN A 5 6.47 39.35 -28.59
C GLN A 5 7.80 39.57 -27.86
N ALA A 6 8.35 38.53 -27.21
CA ALA A 6 9.69 38.54 -26.62
C ALA A 6 10.81 38.53 -27.69
N VAL A 7 10.59 37.89 -28.85
CA VAL A 7 11.58 37.83 -29.93
C VAL A 7 11.65 39.15 -30.73
N ARG A 8 10.59 39.97 -30.73
CA ARG A 8 10.54 41.21 -31.54
C ARG A 8 11.32 42.37 -30.96
N SER A 9 11.60 42.39 -29.65
CA SER A 9 12.46 43.40 -29.01
C SER A 9 13.96 43.15 -29.22
N VAL A 10 14.34 42.02 -29.83
CA VAL A 10 15.74 41.61 -30.06
C VAL A 10 16.26 42.05 -31.45
N LEU A 11 15.41 42.55 -32.36
CA LEU A 11 15.79 42.80 -33.78
C LEU A 11 15.48 44.21 -34.32
N ALA A 12 15.53 45.26 -33.49
CA ALA A 12 15.45 46.63 -34.00
C ALA A 12 16.85 47.27 -34.08
N PRO A 13 17.38 47.59 -35.28
CA PRO A 13 18.65 48.27 -35.41
C PRO A 13 18.51 49.74 -34.98
N ARG A 14 19.23 50.15 -33.93
CA ARG A 14 19.41 51.59 -33.62
C ARG A 14 20.36 52.18 -34.67
N ARG A 15 19.83 53.00 -35.59
CA ARG A 15 20.62 53.93 -36.41
C ARG A 15 21.33 54.92 -35.48
N GLY A 16 22.64 55.05 -35.66
CA GLY A 16 23.54 55.61 -34.67
C GLY A 16 23.71 57.13 -34.64
N ALA A 17 24.57 57.55 -33.71
CA ALA A 17 25.40 58.73 -33.79
C ALA A 17 26.77 58.34 -33.23
N ALA A 18 27.83 58.67 -33.97
CA ALA A 18 29.18 58.16 -33.84
C ALA A 18 30.00 58.81 -32.71
N ALA A 19 30.87 58.02 -32.06
CA ALA A 19 32.31 58.29 -31.87
C ALA A 19 33.02 57.10 -31.19
N ARG A 20 34.29 56.90 -31.58
CA ARG A 20 35.32 55.90 -31.21
C ARG A 20 35.47 55.73 -29.68
N ASP A 21 35.96 54.62 -29.10
CA ASP A 21 37.10 53.76 -29.43
C ASP A 21 37.00 52.45 -28.59
N GLY A 22 37.74 51.42 -28.96
CA GLY A 22 37.49 50.02 -28.59
C GLY A 22 37.70 49.56 -27.14
N SER A 23 36.85 48.61 -26.73
CA SER A 23 37.19 47.48 -25.85
C SER A 23 36.21 46.33 -26.13
N GLU A 24 36.64 45.10 -25.91
CA GLU A 24 35.88 43.87 -26.14
C GLU A 24 34.53 43.86 -25.40
N ASP A 25 33.44 44.23 -26.10
CA ASP A 25 32.08 44.10 -25.55
C ASP A 25 31.63 42.64 -25.69
N GLY A 26 31.87 41.85 -24.62
CA GLY A 26 31.17 40.60 -24.41
C GLY A 26 29.66 40.84 -24.39
N LEU A 27 28.93 40.23 -25.33
CA LEU A 27 27.47 40.29 -25.39
C LEU A 27 26.87 39.55 -24.19
N THR A 28 26.65 40.27 -23.09
CA THR A 28 25.98 39.75 -21.90
C THR A 28 24.47 39.73 -22.12
N PHE A 29 23.87 38.54 -22.23
CA PHE A 29 22.41 38.38 -22.31
C PHE A 29 21.81 38.41 -20.89
N ALA A 30 21.21 39.54 -20.48
CA ALA A 30 20.47 39.63 -19.23
C ALA A 30 18.98 39.29 -19.45
N PHE A 31 18.53 38.15 -18.90
CA PHE A 31 17.11 37.80 -18.85
C PHE A 31 16.47 38.48 -17.63
N ARG A 32 15.53 39.40 -17.85
CA ARG A 32 14.68 39.94 -16.78
C ARG A 32 13.39 39.15 -16.72
N PHE A 33 13.18 38.40 -15.65
CA PHE A 33 11.84 38.00 -15.25
C PHE A 33 11.16 39.22 -14.63
N THR A 34 10.28 39.88 -15.38
CA THR A 34 9.40 40.89 -14.81
C THR A 34 8.32 40.21 -14.00
N ASP A 35 8.21 40.52 -12.71
CA ASP A 35 6.99 40.25 -11.95
C ASP A 35 5.81 40.84 -12.73
N ALA A 36 4.89 39.98 -13.15
CA ALA A 36 3.68 40.40 -13.82
C ALA A 36 2.68 40.97 -12.80
N THR A 37 3.01 42.09 -12.17
CA THR A 37 2.00 42.95 -11.55
C THR A 37 1.34 43.75 -12.65
N VAL A 38 0.26 43.21 -13.23
CA VAL A 38 -0.55 43.94 -14.22
C VAL A 38 -1.35 45.01 -13.47
N SER A 39 -0.99 46.27 -13.67
CA SER A 39 -1.80 47.43 -13.31
C SER A 39 -3.03 47.50 -14.22
N ILE A 40 -4.23 47.42 -13.63
CA ILE A 40 -5.50 47.54 -14.35
C ILE A 40 -5.75 49.01 -14.72
N SER A 41 -5.87 49.30 -16.01
CA SER A 41 -6.37 50.57 -16.52
C SER A 41 -7.91 50.54 -16.57
N ASN A 42 -8.58 51.21 -15.63
CA ASN A 42 -10.01 51.47 -15.72
C ASN A 42 -10.24 52.74 -16.57
N GLN A 43 -10.86 52.59 -17.74
CA GLN A 43 -11.49 53.68 -18.46
C GLN A 43 -13.01 53.53 -18.36
N GLY A 44 -13.63 54.48 -17.63
CA GLY A 44 -15.06 54.60 -17.40
C GLY A 44 -15.38 55.89 -16.61
N VAL A 45 -15.19 57.03 -17.29
CA VAL A 45 -15.96 58.30 -17.28
C VAL A 45 -16.60 58.83 -15.96
N ASP A 46 -16.07 60.01 -15.57
CA ASP A 46 -16.65 61.21 -14.92
C ASP A 46 -17.17 61.24 -13.46
N LEU A 47 -16.44 61.96 -12.57
CA LEU A 47 -16.80 63.31 -12.04
C LEU A 47 -15.79 63.84 -10.96
N ILE A 48 -14.90 64.76 -11.38
CA ILE A 48 -14.47 66.06 -10.77
C ILE A 48 -13.97 66.18 -9.28
N ARG A 49 -12.68 66.62 -9.17
CA ARG A 49 -11.96 67.44 -8.12
C ARG A 49 -11.78 66.85 -6.69
N GLN A 50 -10.68 67.01 -5.94
CA GLN A 50 -9.48 67.89 -5.95
C GLN A 50 -8.44 67.42 -4.90
N GLY A 51 -7.14 67.74 -5.09
CA GLY A 51 -6.12 67.91 -4.02
C GLY A 51 -5.06 66.78 -3.88
N TRP A 52 -3.92 66.82 -4.58
CA TRP A 52 -2.63 67.44 -4.19
C TRP A 52 -2.01 66.98 -2.85
N GLY A 53 -0.90 66.24 -2.94
CA GLY A 53 -0.04 65.88 -1.80
C GLY A 53 1.20 65.07 -2.20
N LYS A 54 2.12 65.67 -2.96
CA LYS A 54 3.43 65.12 -3.34
C LYS A 54 4.46 65.31 -2.20
N ARG A 55 5.12 64.24 -1.77
CA ARG A 55 6.51 64.12 -1.27
C ARG A 55 6.80 62.60 -1.26
N GLY A 56 7.73 62.00 -2.00
CA GLY A 56 8.97 62.47 -2.59
C GLY A 56 10.14 61.94 -1.77
N SER A 57 10.70 60.79 -2.15
CA SER A 57 12.16 60.58 -2.13
C SER A 57 12.55 59.35 -2.95
N ASN A 58 13.34 59.61 -4.00
CA ASN A 58 14.05 58.62 -4.79
C ASN A 58 15.11 57.94 -3.92
N VAL A 59 15.17 56.61 -3.96
CA VAL A 59 16.43 55.88 -3.73
C VAL A 59 16.62 54.95 -4.92
N LEU A 60 17.64 55.29 -5.71
CA LEU A 60 18.29 54.38 -6.65
C LEU A 60 18.78 53.17 -5.87
N GLN A 61 18.32 51.99 -6.24
CA GLN A 61 18.94 50.74 -5.80
C GLN A 61 19.28 49.93 -7.05
N GLU A 62 20.42 50.29 -7.65
CA GLU A 62 21.27 49.30 -8.30
C GLU A 62 21.74 48.35 -7.21
N GLY A 63 21.26 47.11 -7.25
CA GLY A 63 21.56 46.10 -6.25
C GLY A 63 21.29 44.71 -6.82
N TYR A 64 22.38 44.05 -7.18
CA TYR A 64 22.45 42.60 -7.26
C TYR A 64 21.85 41.97 -5.99
N GLY A 65 21.06 40.91 -6.14
CA GLY A 65 20.71 40.01 -5.04
C GLY A 65 19.58 40.51 -4.14
N THR A 66 18.34 40.32 -4.59
CA THR A 66 17.28 39.92 -3.67
C THR A 66 16.77 38.58 -4.14
N SER A 67 16.92 37.58 -3.27
CA SER A 67 16.32 36.26 -3.31
C SER A 67 14.80 36.38 -3.48
N ALA A 68 14.35 36.62 -4.70
CA ALA A 68 12.95 36.49 -5.05
C ALA A 68 12.66 35.00 -5.02
N ILE A 69 12.07 34.56 -3.91
CA ILE A 69 11.44 33.24 -3.80
C ILE A 69 10.52 33.14 -5.02
N LEU A 70 10.81 32.24 -5.95
CA LEU A 70 9.96 32.06 -7.11
C LEU A 70 8.54 31.76 -6.62
N PRO A 71 7.53 32.47 -7.13
CA PRO A 71 6.15 32.05 -6.93
C PRO A 71 5.99 30.58 -7.37
N GLU A 72 5.06 29.83 -6.80
CA GLU A 72 4.82 28.41 -7.18
C GLU A 72 4.68 28.21 -8.71
N GLN A 73 4.18 29.23 -9.41
CA GLN A 73 4.05 29.28 -10.87
C GLN A 73 5.41 29.32 -11.60
N GLY A 74 6.42 29.96 -11.02
CA GLY A 74 7.77 30.08 -11.57
C GLY A 74 8.54 28.75 -11.57
N ILE A 75 8.19 27.84 -10.66
CA ILE A 75 8.79 26.51 -10.56
C ILE A 75 8.44 25.65 -11.78
N TYR A 76 7.15 25.53 -12.12
CA TYR A 76 6.71 24.76 -13.29
C TYR A 76 7.19 25.37 -14.60
N LEU A 77 7.25 26.71 -14.65
CA LEU A 77 7.81 27.41 -15.78
C LEU A 77 9.30 27.08 -15.94
N ALA A 78 10.08 27.07 -14.86
CA ALA A 78 11.50 26.71 -14.89
C ALA A 78 11.75 25.27 -15.40
N ALA A 79 10.98 24.29 -14.92
CA ALA A 79 11.12 22.91 -15.40
C ALA A 79 10.72 22.75 -16.87
N SER A 80 9.66 23.44 -17.31
CA SER A 80 9.17 23.35 -18.69
C SER A 80 10.05 24.07 -19.71
N ILE A 81 10.78 25.12 -19.31
CA ILE A 81 11.71 25.84 -20.21
C ILE A 81 13.09 25.20 -20.29
N TYR A 82 13.48 24.35 -19.33
CA TYR A 82 14.83 23.77 -19.27
C TYR A 82 15.18 22.96 -20.53
N ARG A 83 14.32 21.99 -20.90
CA ARG A 83 14.57 21.14 -22.07
C ARG A 83 14.57 21.92 -23.40
N PRO A 84 13.62 22.83 -23.66
CA PRO A 84 13.68 23.72 -24.82
C PRO A 84 14.95 24.57 -24.88
N VAL A 85 15.39 25.15 -23.76
CA VAL A 85 16.62 25.97 -23.72
C VAL A 85 17.85 25.12 -23.99
N LEU A 86 17.94 23.93 -23.39
CA LEU A 86 19.05 23.01 -23.62
C LEU A 86 19.14 22.59 -25.10
N GLN A 87 18.02 22.18 -25.71
CA GLN A 87 17.95 21.83 -27.14
C GLN A 87 18.32 23.01 -28.04
N PHE A 88 17.88 24.21 -27.70
CA PHE A 88 18.23 25.42 -28.44
C PHE A 88 19.74 25.69 -28.36
N THR A 89 20.31 25.66 -27.17
CA THR A 89 21.74 25.90 -26.96
C THR A 89 22.59 24.85 -27.66
N ASP A 90 22.25 23.56 -27.56
CA ASP A 90 22.92 22.48 -28.28
C ASP A 90 22.86 22.69 -29.80
N LYS A 91 21.71 23.12 -30.32
CA LYS A 91 21.54 23.39 -31.75
C LYS A 91 22.37 24.59 -32.19
N VAL A 92 22.39 25.68 -31.41
CA VAL A 92 23.21 26.86 -31.68
C VAL A 92 24.70 26.50 -31.64
N ALA A 93 25.13 25.74 -30.63
CA ALA A 93 26.50 25.24 -30.53
C ALA A 93 26.90 24.38 -31.74
N SER A 94 25.97 23.55 -32.26
CA SER A 94 26.21 22.73 -33.47
C SER A 94 26.32 23.53 -34.77
N MET A 95 25.73 24.74 -34.82
CA MET A 95 25.76 25.62 -36.00
C MET A 95 26.92 26.60 -35.96
N LEU A 96 27.57 26.79 -34.80
CA LEU A 96 28.69 27.71 -34.64
C LEU A 96 30.02 27.08 -35.10
N PRO A 97 30.92 27.84 -35.73
CA PRO A 97 32.28 27.38 -36.01
C PRO A 97 32.98 26.94 -34.72
N GLN A 98 33.81 25.88 -34.74
CA GLN A 98 34.45 25.29 -33.54
C GLN A 98 35.13 26.30 -32.61
N LYS A 99 35.69 27.38 -33.17
CA LYS A 99 36.32 28.51 -32.45
C LYS A 99 35.37 29.36 -31.60
N TYR A 100 34.06 29.27 -31.80
CA TYR A 100 33.02 29.99 -31.06
C TYR A 100 32.02 29.06 -30.37
N SER A 101 32.25 27.74 -30.39
CA SER A 101 31.33 26.78 -29.77
C SER A 101 31.24 26.93 -28.25
N GLN A 102 32.25 27.53 -27.60
CA GLN A 102 32.25 27.80 -26.16
C GLN A 102 31.31 28.96 -25.78
N LEU A 103 31.20 30.00 -26.63
CA LEU A 103 30.36 31.18 -26.36
C LEU A 103 28.86 30.86 -26.24
N GLY A 104 28.38 29.81 -26.91
CA GLY A 104 26.97 29.39 -26.83
C GLY A 104 26.61 28.75 -25.48
N ASN A 105 27.57 28.11 -24.82
CA ASN A 105 27.36 27.39 -23.56
C ASN A 105 27.53 28.29 -22.32
N ASP A 106 28.37 29.32 -22.40
CA ASP A 106 28.81 30.09 -21.22
C ASP A 106 27.78 31.10 -20.69
N GLY A 107 26.78 31.48 -21.51
CA GLY A 107 25.78 32.50 -21.14
C GLY A 107 24.48 31.91 -20.57
N LEU A 108 23.56 31.56 -21.47
CA LEU A 108 22.19 31.18 -21.11
C LEU A 108 22.10 29.81 -20.44
N LEU A 109 22.84 28.82 -20.94
CA LEU A 109 22.82 27.47 -20.37
C LEU A 109 23.47 27.46 -18.98
N ALA A 110 24.63 28.09 -18.81
CA ALA A 110 25.27 28.25 -17.51
C ALA A 110 24.38 29.01 -16.50
N PHE A 111 23.71 30.09 -16.94
CA PHE A 111 22.73 30.79 -16.09
C PHE A 111 21.58 29.87 -15.66
N VAL A 112 20.96 29.14 -16.60
CA VAL A 112 19.84 28.23 -16.30
C VAL A 112 20.30 27.08 -15.39
N GLU A 113 21.50 26.55 -15.58
CA GLU A 113 22.06 25.50 -14.72
C GLU A 113 22.34 25.98 -13.31
N ASN A 114 22.99 27.13 -13.16
CA ASN A 114 23.26 27.72 -11.85
C ASN A 114 21.95 28.09 -11.14
N PHE A 115 20.98 28.64 -11.88
CA PHE A 115 19.66 28.92 -11.34
C PHE A 115 18.94 27.66 -10.87
N VAL A 116 18.95 26.59 -11.68
CA VAL A 116 18.33 25.32 -11.29
C VAL A 116 19.01 24.75 -10.05
N LYS A 117 20.34 24.75 -10.02
CA LYS A 117 21.15 24.21 -8.94
C LYS A 117 21.02 24.99 -7.63
N ASP A 118 21.17 26.30 -7.68
CA ASP A 118 21.38 27.14 -6.49
C ASP A 118 20.08 27.73 -5.94
N HIS A 119 19.03 27.82 -6.77
CA HIS A 119 17.75 28.44 -6.38
C HIS A 119 16.56 27.49 -6.52
N PHE A 120 16.39 26.86 -7.68
CA PHE A 120 15.21 26.02 -7.93
C PHE A 120 15.20 24.74 -7.08
N LEU A 121 16.26 23.91 -7.16
CA LEU A 121 16.30 22.63 -6.44
C LEU A 121 16.20 22.79 -4.91
N PRO A 122 16.89 23.77 -4.27
CA PRO A 122 16.74 23.99 -2.83
C PRO A 122 15.34 24.46 -2.44
N ALA A 123 14.74 25.40 -3.18
CA ALA A 123 13.38 25.88 -2.91
C ALA A 123 12.35 24.75 -3.09
N MET A 124 12.49 24.01 -4.18
CA MET A 124 11.69 22.81 -4.45
C MET A 124 11.78 21.80 -3.33
N PHE A 125 12.99 21.49 -2.85
CA PHE A 125 13.17 20.51 -1.79
C PHE A 125 12.45 20.91 -0.51
N VAL A 126 12.47 22.20 -0.16
CA VAL A 126 11.77 22.71 1.01
C VAL A 126 10.25 22.56 0.87
N ASP A 127 9.68 22.96 -0.26
CA ASP A 127 8.23 22.92 -0.45
C ASP A 127 7.72 21.49 -0.64
N TYR A 128 8.47 20.66 -1.36
CA TYR A 128 8.18 19.25 -1.50
C TYR A 128 8.26 18.52 -0.15
N ARG A 129 9.27 18.81 0.68
CA ARG A 129 9.36 18.28 2.05
C ARG A 129 8.17 18.69 2.91
N LYS A 130 7.69 19.93 2.81
CA LYS A 130 6.49 20.39 3.53
C LYS A 130 5.25 19.64 3.06
N ALA A 131 5.07 19.49 1.75
CA ALA A 131 3.92 18.78 1.17
C ALA A 131 3.90 17.31 1.61
N VAL A 132 5.05 16.63 1.57
CA VAL A 132 5.20 15.25 2.08
C VAL A 132 4.90 15.19 3.58
N GLN A 133 5.45 16.10 4.38
CA GLN A 133 5.17 16.14 5.81
C GLN A 133 3.68 16.31 6.08
N GLN A 134 3.00 17.18 5.34
CA GLN A 134 1.55 17.39 5.45
C GLN A 134 0.76 16.15 5.03
N ALA A 135 1.15 15.50 3.92
CA ALA A 135 0.53 14.26 3.44
C ALA A 135 0.65 13.12 4.47
N ILE A 136 1.71 13.11 5.28
CA ILE A 136 1.96 12.08 6.30
C ILE A 136 1.36 12.46 7.67
N SER A 137 1.24 13.76 8.00
CA SER A 137 0.99 14.25 9.36
C SER A 137 -0.47 14.57 9.72
N SER A 138 -1.46 14.07 8.97
CA SER A 138 -2.91 14.23 9.22
C SER A 138 -3.49 15.64 9.37
N LYS A 139 -2.71 16.73 9.49
CA LYS A 139 -3.28 18.08 9.62
C LYS A 139 -3.84 18.59 8.29
N SER A 140 -5.10 19.03 8.36
CA SER A 140 -5.95 19.60 7.33
C SER A 140 -5.23 20.28 6.14
N LEU A 141 -5.54 19.82 4.93
CA LEU A 141 -5.22 20.47 3.65
C LEU A 141 -6.07 21.73 3.41
N TYR A 142 -6.06 22.69 4.34
CA TYR A 142 -6.62 24.03 4.13
C TYR A 142 -5.49 25.04 3.97
N MET A 143 -4.66 24.90 2.94
CA MET A 143 -3.78 26.00 2.52
C MET A 143 -3.36 25.94 1.05
N LEU A 144 -4.26 25.56 0.14
CA LEU A 144 -4.01 25.71 -1.31
C LEU A 144 -5.26 26.07 -2.12
N HIS A 145 -6.36 26.46 -1.46
CA HIS A 145 -7.58 26.93 -2.14
C HIS A 145 -7.51 28.41 -2.54
N SER A 146 -6.71 29.25 -1.84
CA SER A 146 -6.64 30.69 -2.16
C SER A 146 -5.71 31.06 -3.33
N MET A 147 -5.00 30.08 -3.93
CA MET A 147 -4.02 30.34 -5.01
C MET A 147 -4.54 30.02 -6.42
N LEU A 148 -5.73 29.41 -6.56
CA LEU A 148 -6.20 28.84 -7.84
C LEU A 148 -7.39 29.56 -8.49
N ALA A 149 -7.85 30.68 -7.94
CA ALA A 149 -9.02 31.39 -8.45
C ALA A 149 -8.74 32.40 -9.59
N ASN A 150 -7.66 32.27 -10.37
CA ASN A 150 -7.37 33.20 -11.48
C ASN A 150 -7.36 32.51 -12.86
N GLU A 151 -8.10 33.11 -13.79
CA GLU A 151 -8.59 32.61 -15.09
C GLU A 151 -7.54 32.27 -16.17
N ILE A 152 -6.27 32.04 -15.83
CA ILE A 152 -5.19 31.80 -16.82
C ILE A 152 -5.03 30.31 -17.20
N TYR A 153 -5.84 29.41 -16.63
CA TYR A 153 -5.67 27.95 -16.74
C TYR A 153 -6.18 27.28 -18.04
N ARG A 154 -6.62 28.04 -19.06
CA ARG A 154 -7.14 27.44 -20.30
C ARG A 154 -6.09 27.11 -21.37
N SER A 155 -4.82 27.49 -21.22
CA SER A 155 -3.83 27.42 -22.31
C SER A 155 -2.65 26.46 -22.09
N CYS A 156 -2.50 25.87 -20.91
CA CYS A 156 -1.54 24.79 -20.67
C CYS A 156 -2.31 23.48 -20.41
N ASN A 157 -1.93 22.43 -21.15
CA ASN A 157 -2.66 21.17 -21.31
C ASN A 157 -3.35 20.66 -20.01
N VAL A 158 -4.69 20.64 -20.05
CA VAL A 158 -5.59 20.56 -18.89
C VAL A 158 -5.86 19.09 -18.51
N GLN A 159 -4.89 18.46 -17.83
CA GLN A 159 -5.15 17.31 -16.95
C GLN A 159 -5.08 17.72 -15.45
N TYR A 160 -4.48 18.89 -15.19
CA TYR A 160 -4.15 19.41 -13.87
C TYR A 160 -5.36 19.90 -13.04
N LEU A 161 -6.43 20.36 -13.68
CA LEU A 161 -7.55 21.01 -12.97
C LEU A 161 -8.56 20.01 -12.36
N LEU A 162 -8.78 18.85 -12.99
CA LEU A 162 -9.73 17.85 -12.49
C LEU A 162 -9.19 17.12 -11.24
N VAL A 163 -7.90 16.80 -11.22
CA VAL A 163 -7.25 16.11 -10.10
C VAL A 163 -7.10 17.02 -8.88
N LYS A 164 -6.77 18.31 -9.08
CA LYS A 164 -6.59 19.25 -7.96
C LYS A 164 -7.91 19.60 -7.25
N THR A 165 -9.03 19.64 -7.97
CA THR A 165 -10.34 19.98 -7.37
C THR A 165 -10.96 18.83 -6.57
N GLN A 166 -10.63 17.57 -6.88
CA GLN A 166 -11.07 16.40 -6.10
C GLN A 166 -10.18 16.14 -4.86
N VAL A 167 -8.88 16.43 -4.92
CA VAL A 167 -7.93 16.20 -3.80
C VAL A 167 -8.00 17.29 -2.72
N LEU A 168 -8.51 18.50 -3.03
CA LEU A 168 -8.52 19.65 -2.12
C LEU A 168 -9.77 19.82 -1.25
N SER A 169 -10.73 18.90 -1.33
CA SER A 169 -11.83 18.84 -0.36
C SER A 169 -11.61 17.65 0.57
N VAL A 170 -11.69 17.90 1.89
CA VAL A 170 -11.84 16.93 2.99
C VAL A 170 -10.56 16.49 3.77
N CYS A 171 -10.17 17.34 4.73
CA CYS A 171 -10.14 17.03 6.17
C CYS A 171 -9.22 15.92 6.79
N PRO A 172 -8.99 15.92 8.13
CA PRO A 172 -7.68 15.88 8.78
C PRO A 172 -7.17 14.49 9.27
N ALA A 173 -7.11 13.47 8.42
CA ALA A 173 -6.39 12.23 8.78
C ALA A 173 -5.85 11.46 7.57
N ALA A 174 -4.52 11.54 7.33
CA ALA A 174 -3.82 10.93 6.20
C ALA A 174 -3.96 9.40 6.09
N PHE A 175 -4.06 8.73 7.24
CA PHE A 175 -4.14 7.28 7.40
C PHE A 175 -5.50 6.84 7.94
N ARG A 176 -6.56 7.61 7.69
CA ARG A 176 -7.92 7.17 8.03
C ARG A 176 -8.55 6.54 6.79
N PRO A 177 -8.86 5.24 6.82
CA PRO A 177 -9.66 4.60 5.78
C PRO A 177 -10.94 5.37 5.53
N ARG A 178 -11.26 5.63 4.26
CA ARG A 178 -12.54 6.20 3.85
C ARG A 178 -13.02 5.45 2.63
N SER A 179 -14.24 4.94 2.72
CA SER A 179 -14.98 4.37 1.60
C SER A 179 -16.29 5.14 1.47
N HIS A 180 -16.83 5.21 0.25
CA HIS A 180 -18.22 5.59 0.06
C HIS A 180 -19.08 4.42 0.55
N ALA A 181 -19.96 4.69 1.52
CA ALA A 181 -20.66 3.70 2.35
C ALA A 181 -21.57 2.69 1.61
N VAL A 182 -21.60 2.68 0.27
CA VAL A 182 -22.55 1.90 -0.54
C VAL A 182 -21.87 1.12 -1.68
N THR A 183 -20.55 1.22 -1.85
CA THR A 183 -19.86 0.66 -3.03
C THR A 183 -18.95 -0.52 -2.70
N SER A 184 -19.10 -1.60 -3.46
CA SER A 184 -18.17 -2.71 -3.54
C SER A 184 -16.76 -2.23 -3.96
N TYR A 185 -15.73 -2.98 -3.56
CA TYR A 185 -14.35 -2.68 -3.93
C TYR A 185 -14.20 -2.43 -5.44
N THR A 186 -13.50 -1.36 -5.78
CA THR A 186 -13.25 -0.97 -7.17
C THR A 186 -11.75 -0.83 -7.42
N PRO A 187 -11.16 -1.51 -8.42
CA PRO A 187 -9.71 -1.52 -8.63
C PRO A 187 -9.15 -0.25 -9.28
N LEU A 188 -10.01 0.61 -9.84
CA LEU A 188 -9.62 1.82 -10.55
C LEU A 188 -9.82 3.07 -9.68
N ILE A 189 -8.80 3.92 -9.61
CA ILE A 189 -8.84 5.17 -8.83
C ILE A 189 -9.96 6.09 -9.31
N GLU A 190 -10.11 6.24 -10.62
CA GLU A 190 -11.13 7.10 -11.25
C GLU A 190 -12.56 6.71 -10.85
N LYS A 191 -12.74 5.44 -10.46
CA LYS A 191 -14.02 4.88 -10.04
C LYS A 191 -14.15 4.75 -8.51
N GLY A 192 -13.21 5.34 -7.75
CA GLY A 192 -13.29 5.41 -6.29
C GLY A 192 -12.57 4.31 -5.52
N ARG A 193 -11.44 3.76 -6.03
CA ARG A 193 -10.58 2.86 -5.24
C ARG A 193 -10.17 3.53 -3.90
N PRO A 194 -10.36 2.89 -2.74
CA PRO A 194 -10.19 3.53 -1.43
C PRO A 194 -8.74 3.54 -0.96
N ILE A 195 -7.88 4.22 -1.72
CA ILE A 195 -6.48 4.41 -1.36
C ILE A 195 -6.38 5.42 -0.21
N LEU A 196 -5.49 5.15 0.75
CA LEU A 196 -5.15 6.07 1.82
C LEU A 196 -4.67 7.40 1.22
N GLN A 197 -5.32 8.49 1.63
CA GLN A 197 -5.11 9.81 1.02
C GLN A 197 -3.66 10.30 1.14
N GLY A 198 -2.98 9.98 2.25
CA GLY A 198 -1.57 10.27 2.41
C GLY A 198 -0.72 9.58 1.33
N LEU A 199 -0.96 8.30 1.07
CA LEU A 199 -0.22 7.54 0.06
C LEU A 199 -0.53 8.00 -1.36
N LEU A 200 -1.80 8.29 -1.66
CA LEU A 200 -2.20 8.82 -2.96
C LEU A 200 -1.53 10.17 -3.26
N ALA A 201 -1.43 11.06 -2.27
CA ALA A 201 -0.71 12.33 -2.40
C ALA A 201 0.79 12.12 -2.67
N ILE A 202 1.43 11.17 -1.98
CA ILE A 202 2.83 10.82 -2.20
C ILE A 202 3.07 10.27 -3.61
N ASP A 203 2.17 9.44 -4.14
CA ASP A 203 2.25 8.96 -5.51
C ASP A 203 2.24 10.09 -6.55
N PHE A 204 1.30 11.03 -6.42
CA PHE A 204 1.24 12.19 -7.32
C PHE A 204 2.50 13.03 -7.25
N LEU A 205 2.97 13.32 -6.03
CA LEU A 205 4.21 14.06 -5.80
C LEU A 205 5.43 13.34 -6.39
N ALA A 206 5.52 12.01 -6.27
CA ALA A 206 6.61 11.23 -6.84
C ALA A 206 6.59 11.29 -8.38
N LYS A 207 5.42 11.10 -9.00
CA LYS A 207 5.21 11.21 -10.45
C LYS A 207 5.67 12.56 -10.99
N GLU A 208 5.34 13.62 -10.28
CA GLU A 208 5.66 14.98 -10.68
C GLU A 208 7.16 15.24 -10.69
N VAL A 209 7.86 14.90 -9.59
CA VAL A 209 9.31 15.09 -9.48
C VAL A 209 10.08 14.21 -10.47
N LEU A 210 9.61 12.99 -10.73
CA LEU A 210 10.18 12.14 -11.76
C LEU A 210 9.95 12.71 -13.17
N GLY A 211 8.80 13.34 -13.42
CA GLY A 211 8.55 14.09 -14.65
C GLY A 211 9.54 15.25 -14.84
N TRP A 212 9.92 15.93 -13.75
CA TRP A 212 10.98 16.94 -13.79
C TRP A 212 12.36 16.35 -14.01
N ALA A 213 12.66 15.18 -13.45
CA ALA A 213 13.92 14.49 -13.69
C ALA A 213 14.08 14.14 -15.18
N GLN A 214 12.99 13.76 -15.85
CA GLN A 214 12.97 13.57 -17.31
C GLN A 214 13.15 14.87 -18.09
N ALA A 215 12.57 15.98 -17.61
CA ALA A 215 12.71 17.29 -18.24
C ALA A 215 14.12 17.90 -18.03
N MET A 216 14.81 17.55 -16.95
CA MET A 216 16.10 18.10 -16.54
C MET A 216 17.17 17.01 -16.31
N PRO A 217 17.69 16.37 -17.38
CA PRO A 217 18.58 15.20 -17.25
C PRO A 217 19.86 15.45 -16.44
N LYS A 218 20.43 16.67 -16.48
CA LYS A 218 21.63 17.03 -15.71
C LYS A 218 21.41 16.98 -14.18
N PHE A 219 20.17 17.17 -13.74
CA PHE A 219 19.78 17.20 -12.32
C PHE A 219 18.95 15.97 -11.91
N ALA A 220 18.73 15.04 -12.84
CA ALA A 220 17.89 13.85 -12.64
C ALA A 220 18.30 13.03 -11.40
N VAL A 221 19.60 12.82 -11.19
CA VAL A 221 20.11 12.05 -10.04
C VAL A 221 19.70 12.70 -8.71
N ALA A 222 19.82 14.03 -8.60
CA ALA A 222 19.42 14.75 -7.39
C ALA A 222 17.90 14.66 -7.16
N LEU A 223 17.10 14.79 -8.22
CA LEU A 223 15.64 14.70 -8.16
C LEU A 223 15.16 13.29 -7.78
N VAL A 224 15.80 12.24 -8.31
CA VAL A 224 15.51 10.85 -7.95
C VAL A 224 15.90 10.56 -6.49
N ASN A 225 17.06 11.05 -6.04
CA ASN A 225 17.49 10.91 -4.63
C ASN A 225 16.49 11.57 -3.67
N TYR A 226 15.87 12.67 -4.08
CA TYR A 226 14.78 13.26 -3.31
C TYR A 226 13.60 12.30 -3.23
N VAL A 227 13.08 11.81 -4.35
CA VAL A 227 11.97 10.84 -4.37
C VAL A 227 12.27 9.64 -3.48
N GLN A 228 13.47 9.04 -3.57
CA GLN A 228 13.90 7.93 -2.72
C GLN A 228 13.83 8.27 -1.21
N THR A 229 14.38 9.42 -0.81
CA THR A 229 14.36 9.88 0.59
C THR A 229 12.92 10.02 1.14
N PHE A 230 11.98 10.41 0.29
CA PHE A 230 10.58 10.61 0.71
C PHE A 230 9.77 9.32 0.70
N LEU A 231 10.02 8.42 -0.25
CA LEU A 231 9.48 7.07 -0.23
C LEU A 231 9.93 6.34 1.05
N GLU A 232 11.20 6.46 1.43
CA GLU A 232 11.71 5.90 2.69
C GLU A 232 10.96 6.43 3.93
N ARG A 233 10.76 7.75 4.02
CA ARG A 233 10.00 8.36 5.13
C ARG A 233 8.53 7.94 5.15
N THR A 234 7.94 7.81 3.97
CA THR A 234 6.54 7.38 3.83
C THR A 234 6.40 5.94 4.27
N TYR A 235 7.30 5.06 3.83
CA TYR A 235 7.39 3.67 4.25
C TYR A 235 7.51 3.55 5.77
N GLU A 236 8.41 4.30 6.40
CA GLU A 236 8.59 4.23 7.86
C GLU A 236 7.32 4.66 8.62
N ARG A 237 6.54 5.62 8.07
CA ARG A 237 5.24 5.96 8.65
C ARG A 237 4.23 4.83 8.49
N CYS A 238 4.13 4.23 7.30
CA CYS A 238 3.27 3.08 7.06
C CYS A 238 3.62 1.93 8.00
N ARG A 239 4.92 1.64 8.16
CA ARG A 239 5.43 0.64 9.08
C ARG A 239 5.09 0.97 10.53
N THR A 240 5.24 2.21 10.96
CA THR A 240 4.84 2.66 12.30
C THR A 240 3.34 2.42 12.52
N SER A 241 2.50 2.80 11.55
CA SER A 241 1.05 2.60 11.61
C SER A 241 0.66 1.12 11.66
N TYR A 242 1.37 0.27 10.92
CA TYR A 242 1.23 -1.18 10.98
C TYR A 242 1.61 -1.70 12.38
N MET A 243 2.77 -1.31 12.91
CA MET A 243 3.24 -1.72 14.24
C MET A 243 2.26 -1.28 15.34
N GLU A 244 1.73 -0.06 15.31
CA GLU A 244 0.71 0.41 16.27
C GLU A 244 -0.57 -0.46 16.26
N ALA A 245 -0.88 -1.09 15.13
CA ALA A 245 -2.02 -1.99 15.01
C ALA A 245 -1.73 -3.38 15.58
N VAL A 246 -0.53 -3.92 15.36
CA VAL A 246 -0.23 -5.36 15.53
C VAL A 246 0.76 -5.68 16.65
N LEU A 247 1.41 -4.68 17.24
CA LEU A 247 2.42 -4.89 18.29
C LEU A 247 1.82 -5.65 19.49
N GLU A 248 2.59 -6.61 20.02
CA GLU A 248 2.20 -7.52 21.12
C GLU A 248 1.05 -8.49 20.77
N LYS A 249 0.55 -8.49 19.54
CA LYS A 249 -0.52 -9.40 19.10
C LYS A 249 0.02 -10.73 18.63
N GLN A 250 -0.75 -11.78 18.88
CA GLN A 250 -0.34 -13.14 18.58
C GLN A 250 -0.27 -13.38 17.07
N SER A 251 -1.20 -12.82 16.29
CA SER A 251 -1.12 -12.83 14.83
C SER A 251 0.20 -12.27 14.29
N TYR A 252 0.67 -11.15 14.82
CA TYR A 252 1.97 -10.56 14.46
C TYR A 252 3.16 -11.46 14.81
N MET A 253 3.17 -12.02 16.02
CA MET A 253 4.24 -12.93 16.44
C MET A 253 4.28 -14.19 15.59
N LEU A 254 3.13 -14.73 15.19
CA LEU A 254 3.03 -15.96 14.42
C LEU A 254 3.50 -15.80 12.97
N ILE A 255 3.16 -14.69 12.30
CA ILE A 255 3.63 -14.46 10.93
C ILE A 255 5.16 -14.31 10.85
N GLY A 256 5.81 -13.93 11.96
CA GLY A 256 7.27 -13.85 12.07
C GLY A 256 7.95 -15.18 12.38
N ARG A 257 7.19 -16.24 12.69
CA ARG A 257 7.74 -17.58 12.89
C ARG A 257 7.98 -18.27 11.55
N HIS A 258 9.16 -18.84 11.39
CA HIS A 258 9.59 -19.43 10.12
C HIS A 258 8.77 -20.65 9.70
N ASP A 259 8.34 -21.48 10.65
CA ASP A 259 7.49 -22.65 10.41
C ASP A 259 6.13 -22.22 9.82
N ILE A 260 5.45 -21.27 10.47
CA ILE A 260 4.16 -20.74 9.99
C ILE A 260 4.34 -20.00 8.67
N GLU A 261 5.37 -19.17 8.53
CA GLU A 261 5.63 -18.44 7.28
C GLU A 261 5.82 -19.40 6.09
N ASN A 262 6.55 -20.50 6.28
CA ASN A 262 6.76 -21.50 5.24
C ASN A 262 5.46 -22.23 4.87
N LEU A 263 4.62 -22.56 5.85
CA LEU A 263 3.30 -23.16 5.59
C LEU A 263 2.40 -22.19 4.82
N MET A 264 2.31 -20.93 5.26
CA MET A 264 1.54 -19.90 4.58
C MET A 264 2.03 -19.68 3.14
N ARG A 265 3.34 -19.81 2.87
CA ARG A 265 3.87 -19.69 1.50
C ARG A 265 3.44 -20.85 0.59
N ARG A 266 3.29 -22.06 1.14
CA ARG A 266 2.86 -23.28 0.42
C ARG A 266 1.34 -23.36 0.26
N ASP A 267 0.59 -22.65 1.09
CA ASP A 267 -0.87 -22.60 1.06
C ASP A 267 -1.37 -22.08 -0.31
N PRO A 268 -2.22 -22.84 -1.04
CA PRO A 268 -2.77 -22.41 -2.32
C PRO A 268 -3.59 -21.11 -2.25
N ALA A 269 -4.14 -20.75 -1.09
CA ALA A 269 -4.79 -19.46 -0.89
C ALA A 269 -3.82 -18.28 -1.13
N SER A 270 -2.51 -18.48 -0.93
CA SER A 270 -1.48 -17.46 -1.15
C SER A 270 -1.25 -17.11 -2.62
N ALA A 271 -1.87 -17.82 -3.57
CA ALA A 271 -1.79 -17.49 -5.00
C ALA A 271 -2.32 -16.09 -5.34
N CYS A 272 -3.17 -15.48 -4.49
CA CYS A 272 -3.63 -14.10 -4.68
C CYS A 272 -2.62 -13.04 -4.21
N LEU A 273 -1.56 -13.44 -3.51
CA LEU A 273 -0.52 -12.54 -3.03
C LEU A 273 0.52 -12.36 -4.14
N PRO A 274 0.97 -11.13 -4.42
CA PRO A 274 1.97 -10.92 -5.46
C PRO A 274 3.30 -11.56 -5.04
N CYS A 275 3.77 -12.57 -5.80
CA CYS A 275 5.07 -13.19 -5.58
C CYS A 275 6.20 -12.19 -5.86
N SER A 276 7.21 -12.13 -4.99
CA SER A 276 8.51 -11.57 -5.36
C SER A 276 8.99 -12.25 -6.64
N THR A 277 9.50 -11.47 -7.58
CA THR A 277 9.72 -11.81 -9.00
C THR A 277 10.82 -12.87 -9.26
N GLY A 278 10.99 -13.89 -8.41
CA GLY A 278 12.12 -14.83 -8.45
C GLY A 278 11.80 -16.33 -8.47
N GLU A 279 10.55 -16.77 -8.28
CA GLU A 279 10.26 -18.19 -8.00
C GLU A 279 9.15 -18.80 -8.87
N LEU A 280 9.11 -18.45 -10.16
CA LEU A 280 8.32 -19.21 -11.14
C LEU A 280 9.13 -20.42 -11.61
N ASN A 281 9.26 -21.43 -10.75
CA ASN A 281 9.70 -22.79 -11.14
C ASN A 281 9.21 -23.80 -10.09
N ALA A 282 8.00 -24.32 -10.26
CA ALA A 282 7.61 -25.69 -9.87
C ALA A 282 6.18 -26.00 -10.38
N GLU A 283 6.14 -26.81 -11.44
CA GLU A 283 5.18 -27.90 -11.67
C GLU A 283 3.70 -27.68 -11.31
N ASN A 284 2.95 -27.24 -12.32
CA ASN A 284 1.52 -27.51 -12.41
C ASN A 284 1.29 -29.03 -12.57
N GLY A 285 0.77 -29.70 -11.54
CA GLY A 285 0.08 -30.97 -11.73
C GLY A 285 0.05 -31.95 -10.56
N ALA A 286 -0.65 -31.64 -9.45
CA ALA A 286 -1.26 -32.61 -8.51
C ALA A 286 -2.06 -31.92 -7.36
N ALA A 287 -2.83 -30.85 -7.64
CA ALA A 287 -3.11 -29.85 -6.61
C ALA A 287 -4.22 -30.14 -5.58
N ASN A 288 -5.06 -31.19 -5.71
CA ASN A 288 -6.25 -31.30 -4.83
C ASN A 288 -5.98 -31.99 -3.47
N GLY A 289 -5.02 -32.91 -3.39
CA GLY A 289 -4.67 -33.60 -2.13
C GLY A 289 -3.72 -32.78 -1.26
N GLU A 290 -2.63 -32.28 -1.86
CA GLU A 290 -1.59 -31.49 -1.16
C GLU A 290 -2.13 -30.15 -0.62
N SER A 291 -3.14 -29.56 -1.27
CA SER A 291 -3.79 -28.33 -0.81
C SER A 291 -4.49 -28.49 0.54
N SER A 292 -5.14 -29.64 0.76
CA SER A 292 -5.87 -29.91 2.00
C SER A 292 -4.92 -30.20 3.16
N GLU A 293 -3.79 -30.85 2.87
CA GLU A 293 -2.76 -31.19 3.85
C GLU A 293 -2.09 -29.95 4.45
N VAL A 294 -1.69 -28.98 3.62
CA VAL A 294 -1.05 -27.74 4.10
C VAL A 294 -2.00 -26.92 4.98
N GLU A 295 -3.28 -26.80 4.60
CA GLU A 295 -4.25 -26.09 5.44
C GLU A 295 -4.49 -26.80 6.78
N MET A 296 -4.46 -28.14 6.79
CA MET A 296 -4.56 -28.93 8.02
C MET A 296 -3.34 -28.72 8.92
N GLU A 297 -2.12 -28.71 8.36
CA GLU A 297 -0.89 -28.42 9.12
C GLU A 297 -0.92 -27.03 9.77
N ILE A 298 -1.39 -25.99 9.04
CA ILE A 298 -1.58 -24.64 9.60
C ILE A 298 -2.60 -24.69 10.73
N SER A 299 -3.75 -25.31 10.49
CA SER A 299 -4.83 -25.45 11.47
C SER A 299 -4.34 -26.12 12.76
N ASP A 300 -3.56 -27.19 12.64
CA ASP A 300 -2.94 -27.91 13.76
C ASP A 300 -1.95 -27.06 14.53
N ALA A 301 -1.06 -26.36 13.82
CA ALA A 301 -0.08 -25.47 14.44
C ALA A 301 -0.78 -24.36 15.25
N LEU A 302 -1.90 -23.83 14.77
CA LEU A 302 -2.69 -22.80 15.46
C LEU A 302 -3.50 -23.36 16.63
N LEU A 303 -4.14 -24.52 16.48
CA LEU A 303 -4.92 -25.17 17.55
C LEU A 303 -4.05 -25.59 18.74
N ASN A 304 -2.77 -25.88 18.52
CA ASN A 304 -1.79 -26.17 19.57
C ASN A 304 -1.42 -24.94 20.42
N LEU A 305 -1.87 -23.74 20.06
CA LEU A 305 -1.65 -22.51 20.84
C LEU A 305 -2.73 -22.26 21.91
N ARG A 306 -3.76 -23.12 21.99
CA ARG A 306 -4.83 -23.01 22.99
C ARG A 306 -4.27 -23.15 24.43
N PRO A 307 -4.83 -22.42 25.42
CA PRO A 307 -5.96 -21.49 25.29
C PRO A 307 -5.51 -20.13 24.73
N ILE A 308 -6.27 -19.60 23.78
CA ILE A 308 -6.04 -18.24 23.27
C ILE A 308 -6.69 -17.26 24.24
N ARG A 309 -5.95 -16.22 24.61
CA ARG A 309 -6.44 -15.15 25.48
C ARG A 309 -6.91 -13.94 24.70
N GLN A 310 -7.90 -13.25 25.23
CA GLN A 310 -8.54 -12.12 24.57
C GLN A 310 -7.58 -10.93 24.34
N GLU A 311 -6.62 -10.70 25.24
CA GLU A 311 -5.62 -9.63 25.14
C GLU A 311 -4.63 -9.83 23.98
N ASN A 312 -4.45 -11.07 23.53
CA ASN A 312 -3.53 -11.43 22.45
C ASN A 312 -4.09 -11.10 21.05
N LEU A 313 -5.39 -10.80 20.97
CA LEU A 313 -6.14 -10.54 19.72
C LEU A 313 -6.29 -9.04 19.45
N ILE A 314 -6.52 -8.69 18.19
CA ILE A 314 -6.83 -7.34 17.70
C ILE A 314 -8.33 -7.11 17.86
N ARG A 315 -8.72 -6.44 18.96
CA ARG A 315 -10.13 -6.18 19.29
C ARG A 315 -10.74 -4.96 18.60
N ASP A 316 -9.90 -4.01 18.21
CA ASP A 316 -10.36 -2.77 17.57
C ASP A 316 -10.49 -2.98 16.07
N ASP A 317 -11.74 -3.05 15.58
CA ASP A 317 -12.01 -3.24 14.15
C ASP A 317 -11.42 -2.12 13.29
N ASN A 318 -11.28 -0.90 13.82
CA ASN A 318 -10.63 0.18 13.07
C ASN A 318 -9.18 -0.15 12.71
N LYS A 319 -8.48 -0.93 13.55
CA LYS A 319 -7.13 -1.42 13.25
C LYS A 319 -7.15 -2.45 12.14
N LEU A 320 -8.14 -3.33 12.08
CA LEU A 320 -8.30 -4.31 11.01
C LEU A 320 -8.61 -3.62 9.67
N ILE A 321 -9.52 -2.65 9.68
CA ILE A 321 -9.84 -1.83 8.50
C ILE A 321 -8.64 -0.99 8.05
N LEU A 322 -7.82 -0.51 8.99
CA LEU A 322 -6.56 0.16 8.68
C LEU A 322 -5.57 -0.80 7.99
N LEU A 323 -5.35 -2.01 8.52
CA LEU A 323 -4.48 -3.01 7.90
C LEU A 323 -4.96 -3.39 6.50
N ALA A 324 -6.27 -3.54 6.34
CA ALA A 324 -6.91 -3.79 5.06
C ALA A 324 -6.61 -2.69 4.04
N SER A 325 -6.87 -1.44 4.43
CA SER A 325 -6.62 -0.26 3.59
C SER A 325 -5.13 -0.06 3.30
N LEU A 326 -4.28 -0.34 4.29
CA LEU A 326 -2.83 -0.24 4.16
C LEU A 326 -2.32 -1.27 3.15
N SER A 327 -2.83 -2.51 3.17
CA SER A 327 -2.48 -3.54 2.20
C SER A 327 -2.75 -3.10 0.75
N ASP A 328 -3.98 -2.64 0.46
CA ASP A 328 -4.37 -2.23 -0.88
C ASP A 328 -3.60 -0.98 -1.36
N SER A 329 -3.41 -0.02 -0.45
CA SER A 329 -2.73 1.23 -0.75
C SER A 329 -1.23 1.04 -0.97
N LEU A 330 -0.55 0.24 -0.15
CA LEU A 330 0.88 -0.01 -0.30
C LEU A 330 1.21 -0.73 -1.61
N GLU A 331 0.39 -1.72 -1.98
CA GLU A 331 0.56 -2.41 -3.24
C GLU A 331 0.28 -1.50 -4.44
N TYR A 332 -0.74 -0.65 -4.36
CA TYR A 332 -0.98 0.37 -5.37
C TYR A 332 0.27 1.24 -5.61
N ILE A 333 0.94 1.67 -4.53
CA ILE A 333 2.17 2.46 -4.59
C ILE A 333 3.32 1.66 -5.19
N ALA A 334 3.51 0.41 -4.76
CA ALA A 334 4.54 -0.47 -5.31
C ALA A 334 4.39 -0.62 -6.83
N ASP A 335 3.18 -0.92 -7.30
CA ASP A 335 2.90 -1.01 -8.74
C ASP A 335 3.09 0.32 -9.47
N SER A 336 2.82 1.44 -8.79
CA SER A 336 3.02 2.77 -9.37
C SER A 336 4.50 3.09 -9.56
N ILE A 337 5.34 2.74 -8.58
CA ILE A 337 6.80 2.87 -8.65
C ILE A 337 7.35 1.98 -9.78
N GLU A 338 6.88 0.74 -9.89
CA GLU A 338 7.29 -0.18 -10.96
C GLU A 338 6.86 0.30 -12.35
N ARG A 339 5.60 0.72 -12.52
CA ARG A 339 5.14 1.31 -13.80
C ARG A 339 6.00 2.49 -14.23
N GLN A 340 6.46 3.30 -13.27
CA GLN A 340 7.37 4.41 -13.56
C GLN A 340 8.75 3.93 -13.99
N LEU A 341 9.28 2.85 -13.39
CA LEU A 341 10.55 2.25 -13.75
C LEU A 341 10.54 1.62 -15.16
N PHE A 342 9.46 0.90 -15.50
CA PHE A 342 9.31 0.22 -16.79
C PHE A 342 8.92 1.15 -17.96
N SER A 343 8.57 2.42 -17.68
CA SER A 343 8.42 3.40 -18.75
C SER A 343 9.79 3.69 -19.40
N ASP A 344 9.89 3.49 -20.72
CA ASP A 344 11.13 3.55 -21.54
C ASP A 344 12.03 4.79 -21.30
N ALA A 345 11.43 5.90 -20.84
CA ALA A 345 12.13 7.14 -20.52
C ALA A 345 12.93 7.08 -19.20
N ASN A 346 12.47 6.32 -18.20
CA ASN A 346 13.07 6.26 -16.86
C ASN A 346 14.12 5.14 -16.72
N TYR A 347 14.05 4.08 -17.51
CA TYR A 347 15.09 3.04 -17.58
C TYR A 347 16.48 3.64 -17.89
N ARG A 348 16.53 4.71 -18.70
CA ARG A 348 17.76 5.47 -18.97
C ARG A 348 18.27 6.25 -17.76
N LEU A 349 17.39 6.75 -16.89
CA LEU A 349 17.77 7.45 -15.65
C LEU A 349 18.33 6.49 -14.59
N GLY A 350 17.71 5.31 -14.42
CA GLY A 350 18.20 4.28 -13.48
C GLY A 350 19.61 3.78 -13.85
N LYS A 351 19.88 3.62 -15.14
CA LYS A 351 21.21 3.21 -15.65
C LYS A 351 22.30 4.29 -15.47
N ILE A 352 21.93 5.58 -15.46
CA ILE A 352 22.85 6.70 -15.17
C ILE A 352 23.33 6.64 -13.71
N CYS A 353 22.45 6.31 -12.76
CA CYS A 353 22.80 6.17 -11.34
C CYS A 353 23.75 4.99 -11.05
N HIS A 354 23.76 3.94 -11.86
CA HIS A 354 24.69 2.81 -11.69
C HIS A 354 26.11 3.09 -12.23
N SER A 355 26.27 4.06 -13.12
CA SER A 355 27.54 4.27 -13.82
C SER A 355 28.50 5.22 -13.10
N THR A 356 28.02 6.01 -12.14
CA THR A 356 28.85 6.98 -11.38
C THR A 356 29.54 6.39 -10.16
N SER A 357 29.31 5.12 -9.82
CA SER A 357 30.00 4.46 -8.70
C SER A 357 31.36 3.87 -9.07
N ASN A 358 31.72 3.76 -10.36
CA ASN A 358 32.88 2.97 -10.81
C ASN A 358 33.95 3.75 -11.60
N GLN A 359 34.03 5.08 -11.50
CA GLN A 359 35.18 5.82 -12.05
C GLN A 359 35.91 6.61 -10.96
N VAL A 360 36.86 5.92 -10.30
CA VAL A 360 37.99 6.55 -9.63
C VAL A 360 39.23 6.08 -10.38
N GLU A 361 39.70 6.88 -11.34
CA GLU A 361 41.08 6.81 -11.81
C GLU A 361 41.88 7.94 -11.16
N ASP A 362 42.67 7.50 -10.19
CA ASP A 362 44.04 7.87 -9.86
C ASP A 362 44.60 9.21 -10.37
N ASN A 363 44.82 10.15 -9.44
CA ASN A 363 46.10 10.84 -9.36
C ASN A 363 46.34 11.47 -7.98
N GLY A 364 47.56 11.28 -7.48
CA GLY A 364 47.92 11.38 -6.07
C GLY A 364 47.98 12.80 -5.45
N GLY A 365 47.87 12.82 -4.12
CA GLY A 365 48.54 13.85 -3.31
C GLY A 365 47.79 14.39 -2.08
N GLN A 366 48.23 13.92 -0.90
CA GLN A 366 48.20 14.57 0.42
C GLN A 366 47.02 14.33 1.38
N LYS A 367 47.40 14.07 2.64
CA LYS A 367 46.63 13.52 3.76
C LYS A 367 46.08 14.60 4.70
N ALA A 368 44.88 14.35 5.25
CA ALA A 368 44.45 14.43 6.67
C ALA A 368 43.05 15.07 6.87
N PRO A 369 42.35 14.88 8.00
CA PRO A 369 41.95 13.64 8.67
C PRO A 369 40.41 13.50 8.80
N LYS A 370 39.99 12.29 9.17
CA LYS A 370 38.61 11.77 9.21
C LYS A 370 37.74 12.37 10.32
N HIS A 371 36.48 12.68 10.01
CA HIS A 371 35.36 12.47 10.94
C HIS A 371 34.43 11.38 10.38
N SER A 372 34.42 10.25 11.08
CA SER A 372 33.53 9.12 10.85
C SER A 372 32.09 9.50 11.22
N ARG A 373 31.18 9.46 10.25
CA ARG A 373 29.76 9.16 10.52
C ARG A 373 29.44 7.87 9.80
N THR A 374 29.16 6.87 10.61
CA THR A 374 28.69 5.54 10.26
C THR A 374 27.35 5.58 9.55
N SER A 375 27.15 4.60 8.66
CA SER A 375 25.96 4.26 7.88
C SER A 375 26.04 4.69 6.42
N SER A 376 26.53 3.79 5.58
CA SER A 376 26.31 3.86 4.14
C SER A 376 26.04 2.46 3.62
N MET A 377 24.83 1.95 3.82
CA MET A 377 24.27 1.07 2.80
C MET A 377 24.18 1.89 1.50
N PRO A 378 24.49 1.29 0.34
CA PRO A 378 24.32 1.98 -0.95
C PRO A 378 22.88 2.47 -1.08
N PRO A 379 22.64 3.60 -1.78
CA PRO A 379 21.30 4.15 -1.95
C PRO A 379 20.39 3.09 -2.56
N LYS A 380 19.30 2.78 -1.85
CA LYS A 380 18.27 1.82 -2.28
C LYS A 380 17.68 2.26 -3.62
N ASP A 381 17.67 1.36 -4.60
CA ASP A 381 17.03 1.64 -5.89
C ASP A 381 15.50 1.67 -5.73
N LEU A 382 14.80 2.39 -6.61
CA LEU A 382 13.34 2.48 -6.60
C LEU A 382 12.68 1.09 -6.66
N ALA A 383 13.29 0.14 -7.37
CA ALA A 383 12.82 -1.25 -7.42
C ALA A 383 12.84 -1.91 -6.02
N SER A 384 13.88 -1.65 -5.23
CA SER A 384 13.95 -2.17 -3.86
C SER A 384 12.90 -1.53 -2.92
N PHE A 385 12.53 -0.26 -3.15
CA PHE A 385 11.41 0.35 -2.43
C PHE A 385 10.08 -0.30 -2.80
N ALA A 386 9.80 -0.51 -4.09
CA ALA A 386 8.56 -1.18 -4.50
C ALA A 386 8.39 -2.55 -3.81
N GLU A 387 9.48 -3.31 -3.70
CA GLU A 387 9.49 -4.60 -3.00
C GLU A 387 9.27 -4.47 -1.49
N GLU A 388 9.87 -3.48 -0.82
CA GLU A 388 9.63 -3.24 0.62
C GLU A 388 8.17 -2.86 0.91
N TYR A 389 7.57 -2.03 0.06
CA TYR A 389 6.14 -1.68 0.15
C TYR A 389 5.24 -2.89 -0.06
N ARG A 390 5.53 -3.71 -1.07
CA ARG A 390 4.79 -4.94 -1.37
C ARG A 390 4.89 -5.95 -0.24
N LYS A 391 6.08 -6.13 0.34
CA LYS A 391 6.28 -7.00 1.50
C LYS A 391 5.41 -6.56 2.68
N LEU A 392 5.40 -5.26 3.00
CA LEU A 392 4.56 -4.75 4.08
C LEU A 392 3.05 -4.90 3.75
N ALA A 393 2.65 -4.77 2.49
CA ALA A 393 1.28 -5.02 2.05
C ALA A 393 0.86 -6.49 2.29
N ILE A 394 1.74 -7.43 1.94
CA ILE A 394 1.54 -8.86 2.17
C ILE A 394 1.47 -9.17 3.68
N ASP A 395 2.35 -8.57 4.49
CA ASP A 395 2.35 -8.77 5.94
C ASP A 395 1.03 -8.30 6.58
N CYS A 396 0.41 -7.24 6.06
CA CYS A 396 -0.94 -6.83 6.49
C CYS A 396 -1.98 -7.94 6.23
N LEU A 397 -1.98 -8.54 5.03
CA LEU A 397 -2.91 -9.61 4.67
C LEU A 397 -2.66 -10.88 5.50
N LYS A 398 -1.39 -11.25 5.72
CA LYS A 398 -1.02 -12.40 6.56
C LYS A 398 -1.51 -12.22 8.00
N VAL A 399 -1.33 -11.03 8.59
CA VAL A 399 -1.87 -10.73 9.93
C VAL A 399 -3.38 -10.89 9.94
N LEU A 400 -4.09 -10.33 8.96
CA LEU A 400 -5.56 -10.41 8.90
C LEU A 400 -6.05 -11.87 8.81
N ARG A 401 -5.43 -12.71 7.96
CA ARG A 401 -5.77 -14.14 7.86
C ARG A 401 -5.57 -14.87 9.19
N VAL A 402 -4.38 -14.74 9.79
CA VAL A 402 -4.07 -15.40 11.07
C VAL A 402 -4.98 -14.88 12.18
N GLU A 403 -5.29 -13.58 12.21
CA GLU A 403 -6.20 -13.00 13.20
C GLU A 403 -7.60 -13.62 13.14
N MET A 404 -8.18 -13.77 11.94
CA MET A 404 -9.49 -14.40 11.78
C MET A 404 -9.49 -15.90 12.17
N GLN A 405 -8.39 -16.60 11.94
CA GLN A 405 -8.22 -17.99 12.39
C GLN A 405 -8.10 -18.08 13.91
N LEU A 406 -7.32 -17.18 14.55
CA LEU A 406 -7.18 -17.15 16.01
C LEU A 406 -8.49 -16.74 16.71
N GLU A 407 -9.26 -15.81 16.16
CA GLU A 407 -10.60 -15.45 16.68
C GLU A 407 -11.56 -16.65 16.64
N THR A 408 -11.52 -17.42 15.56
CA THR A 408 -12.28 -18.69 15.45
C THR A 408 -11.89 -19.66 16.56
N ILE A 409 -10.60 -19.89 16.79
CA ILE A 409 -10.12 -20.78 17.86
C ILE A 409 -10.50 -20.24 19.24
N PHE A 410 -10.38 -18.93 19.46
CA PHE A 410 -10.71 -18.26 20.71
C PHE A 410 -12.18 -18.45 21.10
N HIS A 411 -13.10 -18.46 20.13
CA HIS A 411 -14.51 -18.73 20.39
C HIS A 411 -14.81 -20.22 20.50
N LEU A 412 -14.28 -21.06 19.59
CA LEU A 412 -14.55 -22.49 19.59
C LEU A 412 -13.91 -23.25 20.76
N GLN A 413 -12.89 -22.70 21.43
CA GLN A 413 -12.32 -23.36 22.63
C GLN A 413 -13.35 -23.52 23.76
N GLU A 414 -14.40 -22.70 23.80
CA GLU A 414 -15.50 -22.81 24.77
C GLU A 414 -16.27 -24.14 24.64
N MET A 415 -16.28 -24.73 23.44
CA MET A 415 -16.88 -26.05 23.18
C MET A 415 -16.34 -27.12 24.12
N THR A 416 -15.05 -27.11 24.44
CA THR A 416 -14.42 -28.12 25.33
C THR A 416 -14.81 -27.98 26.80
N SER A 417 -15.29 -26.80 27.21
CA SER A 417 -15.73 -26.51 28.57
C SER A 417 -17.25 -26.64 28.77
N LYS A 418 -18.02 -26.72 27.68
CA LYS A 418 -19.48 -26.79 27.71
C LYS A 418 -19.95 -28.23 27.98
N GLU A 419 -21.03 -28.36 28.76
CA GLU A 419 -21.74 -29.63 28.94
C GLU A 419 -22.82 -29.79 27.86
N PHE A 420 -22.84 -30.94 27.19
CA PHE A 420 -23.78 -31.25 26.11
C PHE A 420 -24.80 -32.32 26.55
N LEU A 421 -25.43 -32.09 27.72
CA LEU A 421 -26.41 -32.99 28.34
C LEU A 421 -27.73 -32.27 28.57
N ASP A 422 -28.27 -31.64 27.52
CA ASP A 422 -29.53 -30.92 27.60
C ASP A 422 -30.74 -31.86 27.52
N ASP A 423 -31.83 -31.55 28.23
CA ASP A 423 -33.05 -32.37 28.23
C ASP A 423 -33.99 -32.09 27.05
N GLN A 424 -33.71 -31.01 26.29
CA GLN A 424 -34.53 -30.56 25.18
C GLN A 424 -33.66 -30.12 24.02
N ASP A 425 -34.25 -30.17 22.84
CA ASP A 425 -33.63 -29.72 21.61
C ASP A 425 -33.58 -28.19 21.58
N ALA A 426 -32.39 -27.61 21.42
CA ALA A 426 -32.23 -26.16 21.39
C ALA A 426 -32.63 -25.60 20.01
N GLU A 427 -33.29 -24.44 19.99
CA GLU A 427 -33.74 -23.79 18.75
C GLU A 427 -32.64 -22.91 18.13
N GLU A 428 -31.73 -22.39 18.94
CA GLU A 428 -30.70 -21.43 18.54
C GLU A 428 -29.27 -22.02 18.67
N PRO A 429 -28.30 -21.55 17.86
CA PRO A 429 -26.89 -21.87 18.07
C PRO A 429 -26.37 -21.38 19.42
N ASP A 430 -25.25 -21.92 19.87
CA ASP A 430 -24.62 -21.48 21.12
C ASP A 430 -24.14 -20.02 21.05
N ASP A 431 -24.14 -19.32 22.20
CA ASP A 431 -23.74 -17.91 22.31
C ASP A 431 -22.34 -17.65 21.72
N TYR A 432 -21.39 -18.55 21.94
CA TYR A 432 -20.04 -18.42 21.37
C TYR A 432 -20.01 -18.54 19.84
N ILE A 433 -20.95 -19.29 19.26
CA ILE A 433 -21.17 -19.41 17.81
C ILE A 433 -21.86 -18.16 17.27
N ILE A 434 -22.89 -17.67 17.96
CA ILE A 434 -23.57 -16.41 17.61
C ILE A 434 -22.55 -15.25 17.62
N SER A 435 -21.65 -15.23 18.62
CA SER A 435 -20.58 -14.24 18.72
C SER A 435 -19.61 -14.29 17.53
N ILE A 436 -19.04 -15.46 17.19
CA ILE A 436 -18.10 -15.56 16.07
C ILE A 436 -18.76 -15.29 14.72
N THR A 437 -19.97 -15.79 14.48
CA THR A 437 -20.69 -15.59 13.21
C THR A 437 -21.03 -14.11 12.99
N SER A 438 -21.52 -13.43 14.03
CA SER A 438 -21.75 -11.98 14.01
C SER A 438 -20.47 -11.18 13.75
N LEU A 439 -19.35 -11.60 14.35
CA LEU A 439 -18.05 -10.97 14.16
C LEU A 439 -17.54 -11.15 12.72
N ILE A 440 -17.69 -12.35 12.15
CA ILE A 440 -17.32 -12.65 10.75
C ILE A 440 -18.11 -11.75 9.80
N THR A 441 -19.44 -11.73 9.92
CA THR A 441 -20.31 -10.90 9.06
C THR A 441 -19.96 -9.42 9.18
N ARG A 442 -19.84 -8.88 10.40
CA ARG A 442 -19.49 -7.47 10.60
C ARG A 442 -18.15 -7.10 9.98
N ARG A 443 -17.10 -7.88 10.25
CA ARG A 443 -15.75 -7.58 9.75
C ARG A 443 -15.67 -7.72 8.24
N ASP A 444 -16.40 -8.67 7.66
CA ASP A 444 -16.49 -8.80 6.20
C ASP A 444 -17.16 -7.58 5.56
N GLU A 445 -18.30 -7.13 6.09
CA GLU A 445 -19.00 -5.93 5.61
C GLU A 445 -18.15 -4.66 5.70
N GLU A 446 -17.49 -4.44 6.85
CA GLU A 446 -16.66 -3.25 7.06
C GLU A 446 -15.41 -3.26 6.17
N MET A 447 -14.85 -4.43 5.87
CA MET A 447 -13.63 -4.58 5.08
C MET A 447 -13.89 -4.66 3.57
N ALA A 448 -15.11 -5.04 3.16
CA ALA A 448 -15.52 -5.23 1.78
C ALA A 448 -15.20 -4.05 0.83
N PRO A 449 -15.28 -2.77 1.24
CA PRO A 449 -14.93 -1.67 0.36
C PRO A 449 -13.43 -1.59 0.06
N PHE A 450 -12.57 -2.03 0.99
CA PHE A 450 -11.13 -1.75 0.99
C PHE A 450 -10.27 -2.83 0.34
N ILE A 451 -10.82 -4.02 0.12
CA ILE A 451 -10.06 -5.18 -0.36
C ILE A 451 -10.81 -5.89 -1.49
N ALA A 452 -10.07 -6.35 -2.50
CA ALA A 452 -10.60 -7.18 -3.59
C ALA A 452 -11.11 -8.54 -3.12
N GLY A 453 -12.09 -9.11 -3.84
CA GLY A 453 -12.70 -10.41 -3.49
C GLY A 453 -11.69 -11.55 -3.30
N SER A 454 -10.68 -11.68 -4.16
CA SER A 454 -9.65 -12.73 -4.01
C SER A 454 -8.89 -12.65 -2.68
N ARG A 455 -8.63 -11.45 -2.18
CA ARG A 455 -7.96 -11.23 -0.89
C ARG A 455 -8.90 -11.36 0.30
N ARG A 456 -10.19 -11.03 0.13
CA ARG A 456 -11.22 -11.38 1.12
C ARG A 456 -11.30 -12.89 1.30
N ASN A 457 -11.29 -13.65 0.20
CA ASN A 457 -11.20 -15.11 0.25
C ASN A 457 -9.93 -15.57 0.99
N TYR A 458 -8.78 -14.95 0.74
CA TYR A 458 -7.55 -15.25 1.50
C TYR A 458 -7.68 -14.96 3.00
N ILE A 459 -8.33 -13.88 3.41
CA ILE A 459 -8.45 -13.52 4.83
C ILE A 459 -9.44 -14.44 5.56
N PHE A 460 -10.62 -14.65 4.99
CA PHE A 460 -11.72 -15.38 5.65
C PHE A 460 -11.76 -16.89 5.32
N GLY A 461 -11.20 -17.32 4.18
CA GLY A 461 -11.27 -18.71 3.74
C GLY A 461 -10.60 -19.71 4.68
N GLY A 462 -9.61 -19.27 5.48
CA GLY A 462 -8.96 -20.11 6.47
C GLY A 462 -9.81 -20.44 7.71
N ILE A 463 -10.96 -19.79 7.90
CA ILE A 463 -11.85 -20.00 9.06
C ILE A 463 -12.45 -21.39 9.04
N CYS A 464 -12.98 -21.83 7.89
CA CYS A 464 -13.68 -23.12 7.79
C CYS A 464 -12.76 -24.30 8.17
N SER A 465 -11.51 -24.29 7.69
CA SER A 465 -10.51 -25.30 8.00
C SER A 465 -10.21 -25.40 9.50
N VAL A 466 -10.10 -24.25 10.17
CA VAL A 466 -9.83 -24.18 11.61
C VAL A 466 -11.07 -24.57 12.42
N ALA A 467 -12.25 -24.17 11.97
CA ALA A 467 -13.50 -24.51 12.61
C ALA A 467 -13.79 -26.01 12.55
N SER A 468 -13.63 -26.65 11.38
CA SER A 468 -13.89 -28.08 11.23
C SER A 468 -12.91 -28.93 12.03
N ASN A 469 -11.60 -28.68 11.86
CA ASN A 469 -10.55 -29.39 12.58
C ASN A 469 -10.66 -29.19 14.10
N GLY A 470 -10.91 -27.94 14.54
CA GLY A 470 -11.12 -27.62 15.94
C GLY A 470 -12.31 -28.35 16.55
N SER A 471 -13.43 -28.42 15.81
CA SER A 471 -14.65 -29.10 16.25
C SER A 471 -14.48 -30.61 16.35
N ILE A 472 -13.81 -31.25 15.39
CA ILE A 472 -13.52 -32.69 15.44
C ILE A 472 -12.59 -33.01 16.62
N LYS A 473 -11.51 -32.24 16.78
CA LYS A 473 -10.55 -32.43 17.88
C LYS A 473 -11.14 -32.14 19.26
N ALA A 474 -12.14 -31.27 19.36
CA ALA A 474 -12.80 -30.96 20.64
C ALA A 474 -13.43 -32.19 21.30
N LEU A 475 -13.87 -33.19 20.53
CA LEU A 475 -14.49 -34.40 21.07
C LEU A 475 -13.57 -35.16 22.03
N ALA A 476 -12.25 -35.11 21.80
CA ALA A 476 -11.25 -35.79 22.65
C ALA A 476 -11.29 -35.34 24.12
N ASP A 477 -11.71 -34.09 24.33
CA ASP A 477 -11.78 -33.40 25.63
C ASP A 477 -13.18 -33.42 26.24
N LEU A 478 -14.22 -33.76 25.46
CA LEU A 478 -15.59 -33.85 25.96
C LEU A 478 -15.76 -35.06 26.88
N LYS A 479 -16.39 -34.85 28.03
CA LYS A 479 -16.69 -35.92 28.99
C LYS A 479 -17.89 -36.75 28.56
N SER A 480 -18.96 -36.07 28.16
CA SER A 480 -20.25 -36.69 27.86
C SER A 480 -21.08 -35.83 26.92
N ILE A 481 -21.91 -36.48 26.12
CA ILE A 481 -22.81 -35.85 25.15
C ILE A 481 -24.05 -36.73 24.91
N ASN A 482 -25.24 -36.13 24.84
CA ASN A 482 -26.48 -36.83 24.48
C ASN A 482 -26.96 -36.46 23.07
N LEU A 483 -28.10 -37.01 22.65
CA LEU A 483 -28.69 -36.77 21.32
C LEU A 483 -28.91 -35.27 21.04
N PHE A 484 -29.44 -34.53 22.02
CA PHE A 484 -29.69 -33.10 21.88
C PHE A 484 -28.39 -32.30 21.79
N GLY A 485 -27.35 -32.71 22.51
CA GLY A 485 -26.00 -32.18 22.38
C GLY A 485 -25.41 -32.37 20.98
N VAL A 486 -25.60 -33.55 20.37
CA VAL A 486 -25.21 -33.80 18.97
C VAL A 486 -25.96 -32.85 18.03
N GLN A 487 -27.27 -32.70 18.21
CA GLN A 487 -28.10 -31.78 17.43
C GLN A 487 -27.64 -30.32 17.58
N GLN A 488 -27.24 -29.91 18.79
CA GLN A 488 -26.70 -28.57 19.06
C GLN A 488 -25.39 -28.32 18.32
N ILE A 489 -24.47 -29.29 18.30
CA ILE A 489 -23.22 -29.18 17.54
C ILE A 489 -23.50 -29.11 16.03
N CYS A 490 -24.47 -29.89 15.53
CA CYS A 490 -24.90 -29.78 14.13
C CYS A 490 -25.45 -28.39 13.82
N ARG A 491 -26.28 -27.80 14.70
CA ARG A 491 -26.78 -26.41 14.53
C ARG A 491 -25.65 -25.39 14.54
N ASN A 492 -24.70 -25.52 15.47
CA ASN A 492 -23.51 -24.68 15.53
C ASN A 492 -22.73 -24.71 14.20
N SER A 493 -22.54 -25.91 13.64
CA SER A 493 -21.90 -26.12 12.34
C SER A 493 -22.68 -25.45 11.19
N ILE A 494 -24.01 -25.58 11.16
CA ILE A 494 -24.88 -24.93 10.16
C ILE A 494 -24.79 -23.41 10.24
N ALA A 495 -24.79 -22.83 11.45
CA ALA A 495 -24.69 -21.38 11.62
C ALA A 495 -23.35 -20.83 11.10
N LEU A 496 -22.25 -21.54 11.36
CA LEU A 496 -20.93 -21.20 10.80
C LEU A 496 -20.91 -21.31 9.27
N GLU A 497 -21.50 -22.37 8.71
CA GLU A 497 -21.62 -22.56 7.27
C GLU A 497 -22.34 -21.40 6.61
N GLN A 498 -23.49 -21.00 7.15
CA GLN A 498 -24.29 -19.89 6.63
C GLN A 498 -23.53 -18.56 6.68
N ALA A 499 -22.84 -18.28 7.79
CA ALA A 499 -22.06 -17.05 7.95
C ALA A 499 -20.91 -16.97 6.94
N LEU A 500 -20.23 -18.09 6.66
CA LEU A 500 -19.13 -18.15 5.70
C LEU A 500 -19.59 -18.15 4.25
N ALA A 501 -20.65 -18.89 3.93
CA ALA A 501 -21.25 -18.93 2.59
C ALA A 501 -21.86 -17.59 2.18
N ALA A 502 -22.23 -16.73 3.14
CA ALA A 502 -22.69 -15.37 2.89
C ALA A 502 -21.59 -14.44 2.34
N ILE A 503 -20.30 -14.77 2.51
CA ILE A 503 -19.18 -14.00 2.00
C ILE A 503 -19.03 -14.27 0.49
N PRO A 504 -19.29 -13.30 -0.42
CA PRO A 504 -19.42 -13.58 -1.85
C PRO A 504 -18.18 -14.13 -2.55
N SER A 505 -16.99 -13.99 -1.95
CA SER A 505 -15.73 -14.45 -2.52
C SER A 505 -15.31 -15.85 -2.07
N ILE A 506 -16.02 -16.44 -1.10
CA ILE A 506 -15.71 -17.78 -0.56
C ILE A 506 -16.46 -18.84 -1.38
N ASP A 507 -15.82 -19.99 -1.55
CA ASP A 507 -16.45 -21.18 -2.15
C ASP A 507 -17.40 -21.85 -1.15
N GLY A 508 -18.70 -21.59 -1.31
CA GLY A 508 -19.75 -22.14 -0.44
C GLY A 508 -19.82 -23.67 -0.44
N GLU A 509 -19.53 -24.33 -1.58
CA GLU A 509 -19.57 -25.79 -1.69
C GLU A 509 -18.42 -26.42 -0.89
N ALA A 510 -17.22 -25.83 -0.97
CA ALA A 510 -16.07 -26.28 -0.19
C ALA A 510 -16.30 -26.08 1.33
N VAL A 511 -16.97 -24.99 1.72
CA VAL A 511 -17.35 -24.74 3.12
C VAL A 511 -18.37 -25.77 3.59
N GLN A 512 -19.42 -26.00 2.81
CA GLN A 512 -20.46 -26.97 3.11
C GLN A 512 -19.86 -28.37 3.29
N LEU A 513 -19.02 -28.84 2.35
CA LEU A 513 -18.37 -30.15 2.42
C LEU A 513 -17.58 -30.35 3.72
N ARG A 514 -16.83 -29.32 4.16
CA ARG A 514 -16.03 -29.41 5.40
C ARG A 514 -16.88 -29.40 6.66
N LEU A 515 -17.98 -28.65 6.68
CA LEU A 515 -18.85 -28.57 7.85
C LEU A 515 -19.84 -29.75 7.91
N ASP A 516 -20.19 -30.34 6.76
CA ASP A 516 -20.84 -31.65 6.65
C ASP A 516 -19.97 -32.77 7.23
N HIS A 517 -18.65 -32.70 7.04
CA HIS A 517 -17.71 -33.65 7.65
C HIS A 517 -17.78 -33.61 9.19
N VAL A 518 -17.90 -32.42 9.79
CA VAL A 518 -18.13 -32.26 11.24
C VAL A 518 -19.47 -32.84 11.66
N ARG A 519 -20.56 -32.51 10.96
CA ARG A 519 -21.90 -33.02 11.28
C ARG A 519 -21.93 -34.54 11.24
N THR A 520 -21.43 -35.11 10.15
CA THR A 520 -21.30 -36.56 9.95
C THR A 520 -20.53 -37.20 11.11
N TYR A 521 -19.41 -36.61 11.53
CA TYR A 521 -18.60 -37.13 12.65
C TYR A 521 -19.39 -37.23 13.96
N TYR A 522 -20.11 -36.18 14.33
CA TYR A 522 -20.89 -36.15 15.57
C TYR A 522 -22.15 -37.01 15.50
N GLU A 523 -22.78 -37.13 14.33
CA GLU A 523 -23.94 -38.01 14.13
C GLU A 523 -23.63 -39.50 14.33
N LEU A 524 -22.36 -39.92 14.17
CA LEU A 524 -21.92 -41.28 14.51
C LEU A 524 -22.11 -41.63 16.00
N LEU A 525 -22.22 -40.64 16.88
CA LEU A 525 -22.50 -40.87 18.31
C LEU A 525 -23.92 -41.37 18.56
N ASN A 526 -24.84 -41.13 17.62
CA ASN A 526 -26.23 -41.59 17.70
C ASN A 526 -26.39 -43.07 17.28
N MET A 527 -25.34 -43.68 16.76
CA MET A 527 -25.36 -45.08 16.31
C MET A 527 -24.96 -46.04 17.44
N PRO A 528 -25.64 -47.20 17.58
CA PRO A 528 -25.13 -48.28 18.42
C PRO A 528 -23.80 -48.80 17.87
N PHE A 529 -22.98 -49.40 18.74
CA PHE A 529 -21.61 -49.80 18.39
C PHE A 529 -21.51 -50.70 17.14
N GLU A 530 -22.40 -51.69 17.02
CA GLU A 530 -22.39 -52.60 15.86
C GLU A 530 -22.72 -51.88 14.53
N ALA A 531 -23.59 -50.87 14.56
CA ALA A 531 -23.88 -50.05 13.39
C ALA A 531 -22.72 -49.12 13.05
N LEU A 532 -22.02 -48.58 14.07
CA LEU A 532 -20.79 -47.80 13.86
C LEU A 532 -19.71 -48.66 13.20
N LEU A 533 -19.51 -49.92 13.62
CA LEU A 533 -18.54 -50.81 12.98
C LEU A 533 -18.87 -51.10 11.52
N ALA A 534 -20.15 -51.34 11.20
CA ALA A 534 -20.59 -51.51 9.82
C ALA A 534 -20.34 -50.23 8.99
N PHE A 535 -20.64 -49.05 9.55
CA PHE A 535 -20.35 -47.77 8.92
C PHE A 535 -18.85 -47.59 8.62
N ILE A 536 -17.98 -47.91 9.58
CA ILE A 536 -16.52 -47.82 9.38
C ILE A 536 -16.05 -48.76 8.27
N ALA A 537 -16.60 -49.98 8.19
CA ALA A 537 -16.28 -50.94 7.14
C ALA A 537 -16.73 -50.47 5.74
N GLU A 538 -17.83 -49.73 5.65
CA GLU A 538 -18.37 -49.22 4.38
C GLU A 538 -17.70 -47.90 3.92
N HIS A 539 -17.14 -47.13 4.86
CA HIS A 539 -16.56 -45.81 4.62
C HIS A 539 -15.08 -45.75 5.01
N GLU A 540 -14.27 -46.57 4.33
CA GLU A 540 -12.82 -46.61 4.50
C GLU A 540 -12.22 -45.21 4.27
N ASN A 541 -11.42 -44.72 5.24
CA ASN A 541 -10.71 -43.44 5.24
C ASN A 541 -11.54 -42.16 5.47
N LEU A 542 -12.79 -42.26 5.94
CA LEU A 542 -13.57 -41.06 6.26
C LEU A 542 -13.05 -40.30 7.49
N PHE A 543 -12.61 -41.04 8.52
CA PHE A 543 -11.94 -40.52 9.71
C PHE A 543 -10.74 -41.42 10.08
N SER A 544 -9.83 -40.87 10.87
CA SER A 544 -8.65 -41.56 11.39
C SER A 544 -8.99 -42.47 12.57
N PHE A 545 -8.10 -43.44 12.85
CA PHE A 545 -8.22 -44.29 14.04
C PHE A 545 -8.29 -43.49 15.35
N ALA A 546 -7.55 -42.38 15.44
CA ALA A 546 -7.59 -41.51 16.62
C ALA A 546 -8.96 -40.86 16.80
N GLU A 547 -9.57 -40.38 15.70
CA GLU A 547 -10.90 -39.78 15.71
C GLU A 547 -11.98 -40.82 16.07
N TYR A 548 -11.92 -42.03 15.52
CA TYR A 548 -12.82 -43.11 15.95
C TYR A 548 -12.63 -43.49 17.41
N SER A 549 -11.39 -43.49 17.90
CA SER A 549 -11.10 -43.74 19.31
C SER A 549 -11.74 -42.70 20.24
N HIS A 550 -11.85 -41.43 19.82
CA HIS A 550 -12.56 -40.41 20.58
C HIS A 550 -14.08 -40.67 20.63
N LEU A 551 -14.69 -41.15 19.54
CA LEU A 551 -16.12 -41.53 19.49
C LEU A 551 -16.47 -42.68 20.45
N LEU A 552 -15.50 -43.56 20.77
CA LEU A 552 -15.66 -44.65 21.73
C LEU A 552 -15.44 -44.20 23.18
N LYS A 553 -14.56 -43.21 23.38
CA LYS A 553 -14.17 -42.72 24.71
C LYS A 553 -15.23 -41.83 25.34
N VAL A 554 -15.90 -40.98 24.55
CA VAL A 554 -16.89 -40.03 25.07
C VAL A 554 -18.11 -40.76 25.61
N GLN A 555 -18.63 -40.34 26.76
CA GLN A 555 -19.80 -40.97 27.36
C GLN A 555 -21.09 -40.52 26.66
N VAL A 556 -21.79 -41.45 26.02
CA VAL A 556 -23.13 -41.22 25.45
C VAL A 556 -24.17 -41.99 26.28
N PRO A 557 -25.11 -41.31 26.95
CA PRO A 557 -26.13 -41.99 27.76
C PRO A 557 -26.92 -43.03 26.95
N GLY A 558 -26.99 -44.26 27.46
CA GLY A 558 -27.70 -45.37 26.81
C GLY A 558 -26.94 -46.08 25.68
N ARG A 559 -25.71 -45.66 25.37
CA ARG A 559 -24.85 -46.32 24.38
C ARG A 559 -23.87 -47.26 25.07
N GLU A 560 -23.98 -48.56 24.80
CA GLU A 560 -23.04 -49.56 25.32
C GLU A 560 -21.84 -49.72 24.38
N ILE A 561 -20.64 -49.58 24.93
CA ILE A 561 -19.37 -49.79 24.21
C ILE A 561 -18.68 -51.04 24.78
N PRO A 562 -18.45 -52.09 23.97
CA PRO A 562 -17.73 -53.29 24.38
C PRO A 562 -16.28 -53.01 24.82
N ALA A 563 -15.73 -53.84 25.70
CA ALA A 563 -14.36 -53.66 26.20
C ALA A 563 -13.27 -53.86 25.10
N ASP A 564 -13.59 -54.64 24.08
CA ASP A 564 -12.76 -54.94 22.90
C ASP A 564 -13.03 -53.98 21.73
N ALA A 565 -13.76 -52.88 21.94
CA ALA A 565 -14.20 -51.98 20.88
C ALA A 565 -13.05 -51.38 20.06
N HIS A 566 -11.95 -50.98 20.72
CA HIS A 566 -10.77 -50.44 20.03
C HIS A 566 -10.10 -51.47 19.11
N ASP A 567 -9.99 -52.73 19.57
CA ASP A 567 -9.38 -53.81 18.78
C ASP A 567 -10.25 -54.10 17.56
N ARG A 568 -11.57 -54.18 17.73
CA ARG A 568 -12.52 -54.39 16.63
C ARG A 568 -12.48 -53.26 15.59
N VAL A 569 -12.34 -52.00 16.01
CA VAL A 569 -12.16 -50.88 15.08
C VAL A 569 -10.82 -50.97 14.35
N ALA A 570 -9.74 -51.35 15.04
CA ALA A 570 -8.42 -51.51 14.44
C ALA A 570 -8.37 -52.66 13.42
N GLU A 571 -9.20 -53.69 13.57
CA GLU A 571 -9.31 -54.81 12.62
C GLU A 571 -10.00 -54.43 11.31
N VAL A 572 -10.96 -53.49 11.38
CA VAL A 572 -11.77 -53.06 10.22
C VAL A 572 -11.08 -51.95 9.42
N LEU A 573 -10.25 -51.13 10.06
CA LEU A 573 -9.54 -50.05 9.37
C LEU A 573 -8.36 -50.60 8.53
N PRO A 574 -8.14 -50.07 7.32
CA PRO A 574 -6.99 -50.43 6.51
C PRO A 574 -5.69 -50.06 7.23
N ARG A 575 -4.70 -50.97 7.19
CA ARG A 575 -3.37 -50.80 7.80
C ARG A 575 -2.46 -49.87 7.02
#